data_AF-A0A959TFT0-F1
#
_entry.id   AF-A0A959TFT0-F1
#
_cell.length_a   1.000
_cell.length_b   1.000
_cell.length_c   1.000
_cell.angle_alpha   90.00
_cell.angle_beta   90.00
_cell.angle_gamma   90.00
#
_symmetry.space_group_name_H-M   'P 1'
#
loop_
_entity.id
_entity.type
_entity.pdbx_description
1 polymer ?
#
loop_
_entity_poly.entity_id
_entity_poly.type
_entity_poly.pdbx_seq_one_letter_code
_entity_poly.pdbx_strand_id
1 'polypeptide(L)'
;MRPTTTLVLLATASLLQAQDCSIDFLTPQFGVQQEMDLAYGTQERFNGQQEVLRLNLFKPVGDGQTERPLIVLVHGGGFFDGHRDD
;
A
#
# COMPACT_ATOMS: atom_id res chain seq x y z
N MET A 1 -48.46 19.40 -1.69
CA MET A 1 -47.10 19.92 -1.93
C MET A 1 -46.07 18.90 -1.44
N ARG A 2 -45.51 18.16 -2.41
CA ARG A 2 -44.22 17.45 -2.50
C ARG A 2 -43.64 16.71 -1.27
N PRO A 3 -43.96 15.41 -1.11
CA PRO A 3 -43.13 14.43 -0.39
C PRO A 3 -41.99 13.83 -1.26
N THR A 4 -41.70 14.41 -2.43
CA THR A 4 -40.83 13.80 -3.44
C THR A 4 -39.33 14.05 -3.24
N THR A 5 -38.94 14.94 -2.33
CA THR A 5 -37.51 15.24 -2.05
C THR A 5 -36.82 14.17 -1.22
N THR A 6 -37.55 13.42 -0.38
CA THR A 6 -36.94 12.41 0.50
C THR A 6 -36.52 11.14 -0.24
N LEU A 7 -37.22 10.78 -1.32
CA LEU A 7 -36.94 9.56 -2.09
C LEU A 7 -35.65 9.66 -2.92
N VAL A 8 -35.29 10.88 -3.36
CA VAL A 8 -34.08 11.14 -4.17
C VAL A 8 -32.81 10.98 -3.33
N LEU A 9 -32.85 11.28 -2.03
CA LEU A 9 -31.69 11.18 -1.14
C LEU A 9 -31.34 9.74 -0.76
N LEU A 10 -32.30 8.81 -0.82
CA LEU A 10 -32.08 7.40 -0.47
C LEU A 10 -31.52 6.58 -1.64
N ALA A 11 -31.74 7.02 -2.88
CA ALA A 11 -31.27 6.33 -4.09
C ALA A 11 -29.80 6.62 -4.44
N THR A 12 -29.19 7.65 -3.86
CA THR A 12 -27.78 8.00 -4.10
C THR A 12 -26.79 7.29 -3.17
N ALA A 13 -27.27 6.71 -2.05
CA ALA A 13 -26.42 6.01 -1.09
C ALA A 13 -25.91 4.64 -1.61
N SER A 14 -26.58 4.04 -2.58
CA SER A 14 -26.25 2.73 -3.16
C SER A 14 -25.12 2.76 -4.21
N LEU A 15 -24.62 3.94 -4.57
CA LEU A 15 -23.46 4.10 -5.47
C LEU A 15 -22.15 4.36 -4.72
N LEU A 16 -22.16 4.34 -3.39
CA LEU A 16 -20.94 4.31 -2.61
C LEU A 16 -20.38 2.88 -2.69
N GLN A 17 -19.48 2.64 -3.65
CA GLN A 17 -18.65 1.45 -3.59
C GLN A 17 -17.78 1.55 -2.34
N ALA A 18 -18.09 0.72 -1.35
CA ALA A 18 -17.14 0.42 -0.28
C ALA A 18 -15.96 -0.35 -0.89
N GLN A 19 -14.91 -0.54 -0.09
CA GLN A 19 -13.75 -1.37 -0.47
C GLN A 19 -14.24 -2.77 -0.93
N ASP A 20 -13.64 -3.32 -1.99
CA ASP A 20 -14.00 -4.65 -2.51
C ASP A 20 -13.66 -5.74 -1.49
N CYS A 21 -14.66 -6.17 -0.72
CA CYS A 21 -14.52 -7.22 0.27
C CYS A 21 -14.52 -8.65 -0.33
N SER A 22 -14.58 -8.80 -1.66
CA SER A 22 -14.51 -10.12 -2.32
C SER A 22 -13.08 -10.64 -2.47
N ILE A 23 -12.08 -9.77 -2.30
CA ILE A 23 -10.68 -10.13 -2.44
C ILE A 23 -10.17 -10.75 -1.13
N ASP A 24 -9.73 -12.00 -1.22
CA ASP A 24 -9.10 -12.70 -0.11
C ASP A 24 -7.59 -12.43 -0.06
N PHE A 25 -7.16 -11.65 0.94
CA PHE A 25 -5.75 -11.32 1.20
C PHE A 25 -5.08 -12.26 2.21
N LEU A 26 -5.81 -13.24 2.75
CA LEU A 26 -5.29 -14.15 3.78
C LEU A 26 -4.79 -15.46 3.19
N THR A 27 -5.31 -15.88 2.03
CA THR A 27 -4.82 -17.07 1.34
C THR A 27 -3.78 -16.74 0.26
N PRO A 28 -2.70 -17.54 0.13
CA PRO A 28 -1.73 -17.36 -0.96
C PRO A 28 -2.33 -17.73 -2.32
N GLN A 29 -2.57 -16.74 -3.18
CA GLN A 29 -3.18 -16.94 -4.51
C GLN A 29 -2.25 -16.64 -5.69
N PHE A 30 -1.19 -15.86 -5.47
CA PHE A 30 -0.31 -15.36 -6.53
C PHE A 30 1.15 -15.74 -6.28
N GLY A 31 1.92 -15.88 -7.35
CA GLY A 31 3.38 -15.83 -7.26
C GLY A 31 3.87 -14.43 -6.86
N VAL A 32 5.10 -14.32 -6.36
CA VAL A 32 5.69 -13.06 -5.92
C VAL A 32 6.83 -12.65 -6.86
N GLN A 33 6.75 -11.43 -7.41
CA GLN A 33 7.84 -10.75 -8.07
C GLN A 33 8.58 -9.88 -7.06
N GLN A 34 9.91 -9.89 -7.13
CA GLN A 34 10.80 -9.17 -6.22
C GLN A 34 11.63 -8.16 -7.03
N GLU A 35 11.67 -6.92 -6.55
CA GLU A 35 12.56 -5.88 -7.04
C GLU A 35 13.41 -5.41 -5.86
N MET A 36 14.69 -5.78 -5.89
CA MET A 36 15.61 -5.57 -4.78
C MET A 36 16.41 -4.28 -4.96
N ASP A 37 16.82 -3.66 -3.85
CA ASP A 37 17.70 -2.48 -3.84
C ASP A 37 17.14 -1.25 -4.59
N LEU A 38 15.81 -1.14 -4.67
CA LEU A 38 15.11 -0.07 -5.39
C LEU A 38 15.31 1.26 -4.68
N ALA A 39 15.96 2.21 -5.35
CA ALA A 39 16.10 3.59 -4.86
C ALA A 39 14.75 4.32 -4.96
N TYR A 40 14.27 4.87 -3.84
CA TYR A 40 12.99 5.58 -3.78
C TYR A 40 13.12 7.05 -3.38
N GLY A 41 14.29 7.50 -2.95
CA GLY A 41 14.53 8.88 -2.57
C GLY A 41 15.92 9.13 -2.03
N THR A 42 16.14 10.36 -1.58
CA THR A 42 17.38 10.79 -0.93
C THR A 42 17.04 11.64 0.29
N GLN A 43 17.81 11.50 1.38
CA GLN A 43 17.63 12.31 2.57
C GLN A 43 18.95 12.60 3.29
N GLU A 44 19.02 13.78 3.92
CA GLU A 44 20.18 14.17 4.73
C GLU A 44 20.22 13.37 6.03
N ARG A 45 21.39 12.79 6.33
CA ARG A 45 21.70 12.10 7.58
C ARG A 45 22.03 13.09 8.69
N PHE A 46 22.11 12.59 9.93
CA PHE A 46 22.46 13.40 11.09
C PHE A 46 23.82 14.13 11.00
N ASN A 47 24.72 13.70 10.12
CA ASN A 47 26.05 14.29 9.91
C ASN A 47 26.12 15.20 8.67
N GLY A 48 24.98 15.57 8.09
CA GLY A 48 24.90 16.44 6.91
C GLY A 48 25.21 15.77 5.57
N GLN A 49 25.51 14.47 5.56
CA GLN A 49 25.70 13.71 4.32
C GLN A 49 24.35 13.29 3.74
N GLN A 50 24.23 13.26 2.42
CA GLN A 50 23.05 12.71 1.74
C GLN A 50 23.12 11.17 1.70
N GLU A 51 22.00 10.52 1.98
CA GLU A 51 21.83 9.06 1.88
C GLU A 51 20.78 8.76 0.79
N VAL A 52 21.06 7.75 -0.04
CA VAL A 52 20.06 7.22 -0.97
C VAL A 52 19.22 6.19 -0.24
N LEU A 53 17.93 6.43 -0.14
CA LEU A 53 17.00 5.52 0.51
C LEU A 53 16.57 4.41 -0.44
N ARG A 54 16.64 3.17 0.04
CA ARG A 54 16.40 1.98 -0.77
C ARG A 54 15.45 1.01 -0.08
N LEU A 55 14.64 0.30 -0.87
CA LEU A 55 13.71 -0.71 -0.38
C LEU A 55 13.75 -1.97 -1.26
N ASN A 56 13.23 -3.06 -0.71
CA ASN A 56 12.91 -4.26 -1.47
C ASN A 56 11.39 -4.28 -1.69
N LEU A 57 10.95 -4.38 -2.94
CA LEU A 57 9.54 -4.39 -3.31
C LEU A 57 9.11 -5.82 -3.66
N PHE A 58 8.08 -6.30 -2.97
CA PHE A 58 7.46 -7.59 -3.22
C PHE A 58 6.03 -7.36 -3.71
N LYS A 59 5.70 -7.83 -4.91
CA LYS A 59 4.38 -7.63 -5.53
C LYS A 59 3.86 -8.92 -6.18
N PRO A 60 2.53 -9.13 -6.25
CA PRO A 60 1.97 -10.31 -6.90
C PRO A 60 2.21 -10.31 -8.42
N VAL A 61 2.36 -11.50 -8.99
CA VAL A 61 2.45 -11.71 -10.45
C VAL A 61 1.07 -11.96 -11.03
N GLY A 62 0.74 -11.29 -12.15
CA GLY A 62 -0.50 -11.56 -12.90
C GLY A 62 -1.78 -11.10 -12.19
N ASP A 63 -1.62 -10.27 -11.17
CA ASP A 63 -2.71 -9.69 -10.42
C ASP A 63 -3.16 -8.36 -11.06
N GLY A 64 -4.44 -8.30 -11.45
CA GLY A 64 -5.04 -7.14 -12.14
C GLY A 64 -5.53 -6.05 -11.20
N GLN A 65 -5.34 -6.18 -9.89
CA GLN A 65 -5.81 -5.20 -8.91
C GLN A 65 -4.86 -4.01 -8.82
N THR A 66 -5.39 -2.81 -9.08
CA THR A 66 -4.62 -1.55 -8.98
C THR A 66 -4.64 -0.92 -7.58
N GLU A 67 -5.54 -1.39 -6.71
CA GLU A 67 -5.73 -0.85 -5.35
C GLU A 67 -5.60 -2.00 -4.34
N ARG A 68 -4.43 -2.09 -3.70
CA ARG A 68 -4.13 -3.10 -2.70
C ARG A 68 -3.73 -2.49 -1.37
N PRO A 69 -4.04 -3.15 -0.25
CA PRO A 69 -3.37 -2.85 1.01
C PRO A 69 -1.84 -2.96 0.85
N LEU A 70 -1.13 -1.92 1.26
CA LEU A 70 0.32 -1.88 1.27
C LEU A 70 0.82 -2.16 2.68
N ILE A 71 1.79 -3.07 2.81
CA ILE A 71 2.56 -3.26 4.02
C ILE A 71 3.92 -2.59 3.82
N VAL A 72 4.28 -1.68 4.72
CA VAL A 72 5.62 -1.09 4.78
C VAL A 72 6.30 -1.63 6.02
N LEU A 73 7.32 -2.47 5.84
CA LEU A 73 8.13 -2.98 6.93
C LEU A 73 9.38 -2.11 7.07
N VAL A 74 9.51 -1.47 8.23
CA VAL A 74 10.70 -0.69 8.57
C VAL A 74 11.50 -1.53 9.57
N HIS A 75 12.74 -1.88 9.21
CA HIS A 75 13.60 -2.69 10.06
C HIS A 75 13.93 -1.95 11.38
N GLY A 76 14.20 -2.73 12.41
CA GLY A 76 14.71 -2.23 13.69
C GLY A 76 16.21 -1.92 13.64
N GLY A 77 16.86 -2.00 14.81
CA GLY A 77 18.31 -1.77 14.94
C GLY A 77 18.69 -0.47 15.66
N GLY A 78 17.75 0.11 16.41
CA GLY A 78 18.04 1.20 17.35
C GLY A 78 18.58 2.48 16.71
N PHE A 79 18.38 2.65 15.40
CA PHE A 79 18.89 3.77 14.59
C PHE A 79 20.41 3.82 14.38
N PHE A 80 21.14 2.78 14.77
CA PHE A 80 22.58 2.66 14.52
C PHE A 80 22.97 1.41 13.73
N ASP A 81 22.05 0.47 13.57
CA ASP A 81 22.24 -0.77 12.83
C ASP A 81 20.91 -1.22 12.18
N GLY A 82 20.94 -2.36 11.49
CA GLY A 82 19.81 -3.01 10.83
C GLY A 82 19.79 -2.76 9.33
N HIS A 83 19.34 -3.76 8.59
CA HIS A 83 19.22 -3.72 7.14
C HIS A 83 17.89 -4.33 6.66
N ARG A 84 17.46 -3.94 5.46
CA ARG A 84 16.25 -4.47 4.80
C ARG A 84 16.36 -5.94 4.33
N ASP A 85 17.56 -6.50 4.44
CA ASP A 85 17.87 -7.88 4.04
C ASP A 85 18.09 -8.80 5.26
N ASP A 86 18.00 -8.26 6.49
CA ASP A 86 18.05 -9.03 7.74
C ASP A 86 16.71 -9.72 8.03
#